data_AF-A0A9N9UGZ3-F1
#
_entry.id   AF-A0A9N9UGZ3-F1
#
_cell.length_a   1.000
_cell.length_b   1.000
_cell.length_c   1.000
_cell.angle_alpha   90.00
_cell.angle_beta   90.00
_cell.angle_gamma   90.00
#
_symmetry.space_group_name_H-M   'P 1'
#
loop_
_entity.id
_entity.type
_entity.pdbx_description
1 polymer ?
#
loop_
_entity_poly.entity_id
_entity_poly.type
_entity_poly.pdbx_seq_one_letter_code
_entity_poly.pdbx_strand_id
1 'polypeptide(L)'
;MDTNLSTQTLKHGENGPSTMTINSVKKLEGLRQALEGLPVKPPSIYLDAHGVAQDELISLQILVPPTGTLYLVDMKRLGTAALSTTADSSASLRSILESKSIPKVGFDIRAPSKLLFRDFNVSLDGMYDL
;
A
#
# COMPACT_ATOMS: atom_id res chain seq x y z
N MET A 1 20.49 -12.96 32.10
CA MET A 1 19.17 -13.61 31.88
C MET A 1 18.60 -12.87 30.70
N ASP A 2 18.95 -13.35 29.50
CA ASP A 2 18.86 -12.54 28.30
C ASP A 2 17.80 -13.20 27.42
N THR A 3 16.57 -12.70 27.53
CA THR A 3 15.44 -13.13 26.70
C THR A 3 15.57 -12.51 25.32
N ASN A 4 16.13 -13.32 24.42
CA ASN A 4 16.19 -13.07 22.99
C ASN A 4 14.76 -13.14 22.41
N LEU A 5 14.15 -11.99 22.13
CA LEU A 5 12.81 -11.91 21.52
C LEU A 5 12.96 -12.13 20.02
N SER A 6 12.92 -13.41 19.63
CA SER A 6 12.89 -13.84 18.23
C SER A 6 11.64 -13.27 17.55
N THR A 7 11.84 -12.52 16.47
CA THR A 7 10.78 -12.07 15.58
C THR A 7 10.15 -13.31 14.94
N GLN A 8 8.97 -13.69 15.42
CA GLN A 8 8.25 -14.85 14.92
C GLN A 8 7.61 -14.47 13.58
N THR A 9 8.23 -14.88 12.49
CA THR A 9 7.63 -14.89 11.15
C THR A 9 6.39 -15.78 11.23
N LEU A 10 5.20 -15.18 11.12
CA LEU A 10 3.96 -15.92 10.95
C LEU A 10 4.00 -16.62 9.59
N LYS A 11 4.34 -17.91 9.61
CA LYS A 11 4.08 -18.83 8.50
C LYS A 11 2.89 -19.71 8.89
N HIS A 12 1.74 -19.56 8.22
CA HIS A 12 1.03 -20.72 7.65
C HIS A 12 -0.13 -20.36 6.70
N GLY A 13 -0.22 -21.13 5.60
CA GLY A 13 -1.24 -21.09 4.55
C GLY A 13 -0.63 -21.18 3.15
N GLU A 14 -0.10 -22.35 2.74
CA GLU A 14 0.44 -22.54 1.38
C GLU A 14 -0.69 -22.43 0.34
N ASN A 15 -0.79 -21.26 -0.30
CA ASN A 15 -1.62 -20.83 -1.45
C ASN A 15 -2.17 -19.40 -1.30
N GLY A 16 -1.96 -18.74 -0.15
CA GLY A 16 -2.32 -17.33 0.06
C GLY A 16 -1.18 -16.34 -0.30
N PRO A 17 -1.48 -15.05 -0.45
CA PRO A 17 -0.45 -14.04 -0.69
C PRO A 17 0.48 -13.89 0.51
N SER A 18 1.78 -13.70 0.24
CA SER A 18 2.75 -13.31 1.27
C SER A 18 2.39 -11.94 1.81
N THR A 19 2.40 -11.75 3.14
CA THR A 19 2.05 -10.46 3.74
C THR A 19 3.28 -9.73 4.25
N MET A 20 3.40 -8.44 3.93
CA MET A 20 4.50 -7.58 4.38
C MET A 20 3.98 -6.29 5.01
N THR A 21 4.30 -6.08 6.29
CA THR A 21 3.97 -4.83 6.99
C THR A 21 5.00 -3.74 6.69
N ILE A 22 4.52 -2.62 6.14
CA ILE A 22 5.29 -1.43 5.80
C ILE A 22 5.10 -0.39 6.89
N ASN A 23 6.02 -0.42 7.85
CA ASN A 23 6.02 0.40 9.04
C ASN A 23 7.40 0.99 9.27
N SER A 24 8.08 1.48 8.23
CA SER A 24 9.31 2.28 8.32
C SER A 24 9.64 2.85 6.95
N VAL A 25 10.41 3.94 6.90
CA VAL A 25 10.91 4.53 5.65
C VAL A 25 11.68 3.49 4.81
N LYS A 26 12.58 2.71 5.43
CA LYS A 26 13.34 1.66 4.72
C LYS A 26 12.45 0.61 4.05
N LYS A 27 11.37 0.18 4.72
CA LYS A 27 10.42 -0.76 4.11
C LYS A 27 9.55 -0.10 3.04
N LEU A 28 9.23 1.18 3.20
CA LEU A 28 8.50 1.94 2.20
C LEU A 28 9.29 2.06 0.89
N GLU A 29 10.61 2.22 0.98
CA GLU A 29 11.50 2.13 -0.19
C GLU A 29 11.42 0.77 -0.89
N GLY A 30 11.45 -0.32 -0.12
CA GLY A 30 11.28 -1.67 -0.66
C GLY A 30 9.92 -1.89 -1.34
N LEU A 31 8.85 -1.36 -0.76
CA LEU A 31 7.52 -1.37 -1.41
C LEU A 31 7.55 -0.62 -2.74
N ARG A 32 8.12 0.59 -2.77
CA ARG A 32 8.15 1.41 -4.00
C ARG A 32 8.89 0.71 -5.13
N GLN A 33 10.07 0.16 -4.84
CA GLN A 33 10.82 -0.65 -5.81
C GLN A 33 10.02 -1.86 -6.32
N ALA A 34 9.20 -2.47 -5.47
CA ALA A 34 8.36 -3.60 -5.88
C ALA A 34 7.16 -3.19 -6.76
N LEU A 35 6.75 -1.91 -6.73
CA LEU A 35 5.66 -1.37 -7.55
C LEU A 35 6.15 -0.80 -8.89
N GLU A 36 7.45 -0.52 -9.02
CA GLU A 36 8.04 0.03 -10.24
C GLU A 36 7.99 -0.97 -11.40
N GLY A 37 7.60 -0.49 -12.59
CA GLY A 37 7.62 -1.28 -13.82
C GLY A 37 6.62 -2.44 -13.88
N LEU A 38 5.68 -2.54 -12.94
CA LEU A 38 4.65 -3.58 -12.97
C LEU A 38 3.79 -3.50 -14.24
N PRO A 39 3.31 -4.64 -14.77
CA PRO A 39 2.40 -4.65 -15.90
C PRO A 39 1.13 -3.85 -15.62
N VAL A 40 0.70 -3.05 -16.60
CA VAL A 40 -0.53 -2.25 -16.52
C VAL A 40 -1.73 -2.96 -17.16
N LYS A 41 -1.52 -4.05 -17.89
CA LYS A 41 -2.56 -4.88 -18.51
C LYS A 41 -2.21 -6.37 -18.37
N PRO A 42 -2.95 -7.15 -17.55
CA PRO A 42 -3.98 -6.67 -16.62
C PRO A 42 -3.37 -5.78 -15.51
N PRO A 43 -4.18 -4.96 -14.78
CA PRO A 43 -3.68 -4.16 -13.66
C PRO A 43 -2.99 -5.02 -12.60
N SER A 44 -1.85 -4.56 -12.10
CA SER A 44 -1.03 -5.29 -11.12
C SER A 44 -1.19 -4.79 -9.68
N ILE A 45 -2.03 -3.78 -9.45
CA ILE A 45 -2.20 -3.16 -8.14
C ILE A 45 -3.67 -3.24 -7.73
N TYR A 46 -3.93 -3.91 -6.62
CA TYR A 46 -5.25 -4.00 -5.98
C TYR A 46 -5.17 -3.24 -4.66
N LEU A 47 -6.04 -2.25 -4.51
CA LEU A 47 -6.01 -1.28 -3.43
C LEU A 47 -7.25 -1.46 -2.55
N ASP A 48 -7.01 -1.53 -1.24
CA ASP A 48 -8.03 -1.46 -0.20
C ASP A 48 -7.49 -0.67 0.99
N ALA A 49 -8.32 -0.39 1.99
CA ALA A 49 -7.95 0.33 3.19
C ALA A 49 -8.68 -0.18 4.43
N HIS A 50 -8.00 -0.17 5.57
CA HIS A 50 -8.60 -0.49 6.87
C HIS A 50 -8.80 0.79 7.71
N GLY A 51 -9.80 0.77 8.60
CA GLY A 51 -10.17 1.89 9.48
C GLY A 51 -11.24 2.81 8.88
N VAL A 52 -11.58 2.61 7.61
CA VAL A 52 -12.48 3.48 6.84
C VAL A 52 -13.87 3.62 7.48
N ALA A 53 -14.39 2.55 8.08
CA ALA A 53 -15.67 2.56 8.79
C ALA A 53 -15.66 3.43 10.06
N GLN A 54 -14.48 3.73 10.61
CA GLN A 54 -14.29 4.65 11.73
C GLN A 54 -13.91 6.07 11.27
N ASP A 55 -14.03 6.36 9.97
CA ASP A 55 -13.64 7.64 9.34
C ASP A 55 -12.16 8.01 9.58
N GLU A 56 -11.28 7.01 9.80
CA GLU A 56 -9.84 7.15 10.00
C GLU A 56 -9.08 6.20 9.04
N LEU A 57 -8.08 6.71 8.32
CA LEU A 57 -7.24 5.86 7.47
C LEU A 57 -6.13 5.20 8.31
N ILE A 58 -6.37 3.98 8.80
CA ILE A 58 -5.42 3.25 9.66
C ILE A 58 -4.33 2.56 8.83
N SER A 59 -4.72 1.90 7.74
CA SER A 59 -3.76 1.29 6.81
C SER A 59 -4.26 1.29 5.38
N LEU A 60 -3.31 1.38 4.44
CA LEU A 60 -3.55 1.04 3.04
C LEU A 60 -3.08 -0.40 2.81
N GLN A 61 -3.87 -1.15 2.05
CA GLN A 61 -3.57 -2.50 1.65
C GLN A 61 -3.33 -2.53 0.15
N ILE A 62 -2.17 -3.05 -0.25
CA ILE A 62 -1.77 -3.13 -1.65
C ILE A 62 -1.45 -4.58 -1.97
N LEU A 63 -2.33 -5.26 -2.69
CA LEU A 63 -2.06 -6.57 -3.23
C LEU A 63 -1.43 -6.43 -4.63
N VAL A 64 -0.31 -7.11 -4.82
CA VAL A 64 0.40 -7.23 -6.09
C VAL A 64 0.31 -8.67 -6.56
N PRO A 65 -0.68 -9.03 -7.41
CA PRO A 65 -0.87 -10.40 -7.87
C PRO A 65 0.34 -11.03 -8.56
N PRO A 66 1.13 -10.31 -9.41
CA PRO A 66 2.30 -10.89 -10.05
C PRO A 66 3.33 -11.48 -9.06
N THR A 67 3.45 -10.90 -7.87
CA THR A 67 4.37 -11.38 -6.82
C THR A 67 3.63 -12.11 -5.70
N GLY A 68 2.31 -12.23 -5.79
CA GLY A 68 1.45 -12.77 -4.73
C GLY A 68 1.71 -12.10 -3.38
N THR A 69 1.96 -10.79 -3.34
CA THR A 69 2.33 -10.10 -2.09
C THR A 69 1.29 -9.04 -1.70
N LEU A 70 0.81 -9.12 -0.46
CA LEU A 70 -0.03 -8.12 0.20
C LEU A 70 0.83 -7.22 1.09
N TYR A 71 0.93 -5.95 0.74
CA TYR A 71 1.61 -4.94 1.53
C TYR A 71 0.62 -4.19 2.41
N LEU A 72 0.87 -4.17 3.72
CA LEU A 72 0.08 -3.45 4.70
C LEU A 72 0.83 -2.19 5.12
N VAL A 73 0.46 -1.04 4.56
CA VAL A 73 1.08 0.26 4.84
C VAL A 73 0.44 0.86 6.07
N ASP A 74 1.23 1.00 7.15
CA ASP A 74 0.78 1.55 8.42
C ASP A 74 0.68 3.08 8.32
N MET A 75 -0.49 3.56 7.89
CA MET A 75 -0.78 4.98 7.68
C MET A 75 -0.81 5.73 9.01
N LYS A 76 -1.30 5.11 10.09
CA LYS A 76 -1.34 5.71 11.42
C LYS A 76 0.04 6.07 11.95
N ARG A 77 1.01 5.18 11.72
CA ARG A 77 2.38 5.34 12.23
C ARG A 77 3.28 6.15 11.30
N LEU A 78 3.12 6.00 9.98
CA LEU A 78 3.95 6.72 8.99
C LEU A 78 3.38 8.09 8.63
N GLY A 79 2.08 8.31 8.80
CA GLY A 79 1.40 9.55 8.44
C GLY A 79 1.70 9.96 6.99
N THR A 80 1.96 11.26 6.79
CA THR A 80 2.30 11.82 5.48
C THR A 80 3.55 11.20 4.86
N ALA A 81 4.51 10.72 5.66
CA ALA A 81 5.71 10.09 5.15
C ALA A 81 5.42 8.80 4.36
N ALA A 82 4.31 8.11 4.64
CA ALA A 82 3.86 6.96 3.83
C ALA A 82 3.67 7.31 2.36
N LEU A 83 3.33 8.57 2.07
CA LEU A 83 2.92 9.05 0.76
C LEU A 83 3.98 9.94 0.11
N SER A 84 4.75 10.70 0.91
CA SER A 84 5.70 11.70 0.42
C SER A 84 7.15 11.22 0.31
N THR A 85 7.52 10.08 0.91
CA THR A 85 8.89 9.59 0.85
C THR A 85 9.30 9.27 -0.59
N THR A 86 10.42 9.83 -1.01
CA THR A 86 11.09 9.59 -2.29
C THR A 86 12.52 9.13 -2.04
N ALA A 87 13.05 8.24 -2.87
CA ALA A 87 14.48 7.97 -2.98
C ALA A 87 14.92 8.52 -4.31
N ASP A 88 15.91 9.43 -4.28
CA ASP A 88 16.79 9.78 -5.40
C ASP A 88 16.14 9.66 -6.80
N SER A 89 15.05 10.40 -7.04
CA SER A 89 14.28 10.52 -8.30
C SER A 89 13.17 9.50 -8.64
N SER A 90 12.89 8.50 -7.79
CA SER A 90 11.77 7.58 -8.04
C SER A 90 10.40 8.12 -7.60
N ALA A 91 9.33 7.58 -8.20
CA ALA A 91 7.94 7.88 -7.90
C ALA A 91 7.61 7.61 -6.42
N SER A 92 7.05 8.58 -5.69
CA SER A 92 6.51 8.35 -4.35
C SER A 92 5.25 7.49 -4.41
N LEU A 93 4.85 6.87 -3.29
CA LEU A 93 3.57 6.13 -3.25
C LEU A 93 2.40 7.03 -3.64
N ARG A 94 2.42 8.31 -3.25
CA ARG A 94 1.46 9.31 -3.72
C ARG A 94 1.40 9.37 -5.24
N SER A 95 2.53 9.53 -5.92
CA SER A 95 2.53 9.65 -7.39
C SER A 95 2.01 8.39 -8.09
N ILE A 96 2.19 7.20 -7.50
CA ILE A 96 1.60 5.95 -7.99
C ILE A 96 0.07 5.99 -7.82
N LEU A 97 -0.41 6.42 -6.64
CA LEU A 97 -1.83 6.53 -6.31
C LEU A 97 -2.56 7.62 -7.13
N GLU A 98 -1.88 8.68 -7.54
CA GLU A 98 -2.45 9.78 -8.36
C GLU A 98 -2.26 9.55 -9.88
N SER A 99 -1.49 8.53 -10.29
CA SER A 99 -1.23 8.28 -11.70
C SER A 99 -2.39 7.58 -12.41
N LYS A 100 -2.89 8.20 -13.47
CA LYS A 100 -3.83 7.60 -14.43
C LYS A 100 -3.21 6.50 -15.29
N SER A 101 -1.90 6.53 -15.52
CA SER A 101 -1.21 5.56 -16.38
C SER A 101 -0.88 4.25 -15.66
N ILE A 102 -0.95 4.23 -14.32
CA ILE A 102 -0.81 3.05 -13.49
C ILE A 102 -2.20 2.65 -13.02
N PRO A 103 -2.87 1.69 -13.66
CA PRO A 103 -4.21 1.30 -13.26
C PRO A 103 -4.19 0.53 -11.94
N LYS A 104 -5.18 0.80 -11.09
CA LYS A 104 -5.42 0.12 -9.82
C LYS A 104 -6.84 -0.40 -9.80
N VAL A 105 -7.05 -1.54 -9.15
CA VAL A 105 -8.36 -2.11 -8.90
C VAL A 105 -8.71 -1.91 -7.44
N GLY A 106 -9.96 -1.60 -7.13
CA GLY A 106 -10.46 -1.62 -5.75
C GLY A 106 -11.95 -1.98 -5.72
N PHE A 107 -12.52 -2.06 -4.52
CA PHE A 107 -13.95 -2.29 -4.32
C PHE A 107 -14.50 -1.25 -3.35
N ASP A 108 -15.58 -0.58 -3.73
CA ASP A 108 -16.17 0.55 -3.00
C ASP A 108 -15.12 1.58 -2.55
N ILE A 109 -14.35 2.09 -3.53
CA ILE A 109 -13.18 2.93 -3.23
C ILE A 109 -13.53 4.34 -2.74
N ARG A 110 -14.83 4.68 -2.66
CA ARG A 110 -15.32 6.03 -2.33
C ARG A 110 -14.83 6.48 -0.96
N ALA A 111 -14.94 5.61 0.03
CA ALA A 111 -14.57 5.94 1.40
C ALA A 111 -13.04 6.00 1.60
N PRO A 112 -12.23 5.04 1.11
CA PRO A 112 -10.77 5.20 1.06
C PRO A 112 -10.34 6.47 0.32
N SER A 113 -10.93 6.77 -0.84
CA SER A 113 -10.61 7.98 -1.63
C SER A 113 -10.93 9.26 -0.88
N LYS A 114 -12.08 9.33 -0.19
CA LYS A 114 -12.46 10.49 0.63
C LYS A 114 -11.42 10.73 1.73
N LEU A 115 -11.00 9.69 2.45
CA LEU A 115 -10.02 9.81 3.53
C LEU A 115 -8.64 10.20 3.02
N LEU A 116 -8.18 9.59 1.92
CA LEU A 116 -6.92 9.95 1.27
C LEU A 116 -6.90 11.42 0.84
N PHE A 117 -8.00 11.92 0.25
CA PHE A 117 -8.09 13.31 -0.16
C PHE A 117 -8.17 14.25 1.05
N ARG A 118 -9.05 13.98 2.01
CA ARG A 118 -9.27 14.83 3.19
C ARG A 118 -8.02 14.94 4.07
N ASP A 119 -7.38 13.81 4.37
CA ASP A 119 -6.35 13.75 5.41
C ASP A 119 -4.93 13.94 4.84
N PHE A 120 -4.73 13.64 3.55
CA PHE A 120 -3.40 13.65 2.91
C PHE A 120 -3.34 14.42 1.59
N ASN A 121 -4.45 15.01 1.15
CA ASN A 121 -4.56 15.69 -0.13
C ASN A 121 -4.11 14.82 -1.31
N VAL A 122 -4.44 13.51 -1.28
CA VAL A 122 -4.14 12.55 -2.36
C VAL A 122 -5.40 12.25 -3.16
N SER A 123 -5.35 12.46 -4.48
CA SER A 123 -6.48 12.19 -5.37
C SER A 123 -6.25 10.89 -6.14
N LEU A 124 -6.98 9.82 -5.81
CA LEU A 124 -6.88 8.56 -6.56
C LEU A 124 -7.28 8.76 -8.03
N ASP A 125 -6.45 8.28 -8.96
CA ASP A 125 -6.73 8.24 -10.40
C ASP A 125 -6.37 6.86 -10.97
N GLY A 126 -6.85 6.52 -12.17
CA GLY A 126 -6.61 5.22 -12.79
C GLY A 126 -7.29 4.06 -12.06
N MET A 127 -8.36 4.33 -11.30
CA MET A 127 -9.10 3.31 -10.57
C MET A 127 -10.09 2.55 -11.48
N TYR A 128 -10.14 1.24 -11.31
CA TYR A 128 -11.25 0.39 -11.71
C TYR A 128 -11.95 -0.08 -10.43
N ASP A 129 -13.17 0.41 -10.20
CA ASP A 129 -13.98 0.05 -9.04
C ASP A 129 -14.90 -1.13 -9.43
N LEU A 130 -14.85 -2.20 -8.64
CA LEU A 130 -15.55 -3.48 -8.87
C LEU A 130 -17.00 -3.47 -8.41
#